data_AF-A0A2S5CJZ2-F1
#
_entry.id   AF-A0A2S5CJZ2-F1
#
_cell.length_a   1.000
_cell.length_b   1.000
_cell.length_c   1.000
_cell.angle_alpha   90.00
_cell.angle_beta   90.00
_cell.angle_gamma   90.00
#
_symmetry.space_group_name_H-M   'P 1'
#
loop_
_entity.id
_entity.type
_entity.pdbx_description
1 polymer ?
#
loop_
_entity_poly.entity_id
_entity_poly.type
_entity_poly.pdbx_seq_one_letter_code
_entity_poly.pdbx_strand_id
1 'polypeptide(L)'
;MSQVNNAAKFTALSLSLELPYSVNNSPGSVTDAKLEAFLGLAPKTLDALVKGNATNGSAVAYSVTAKVGDQLVVSYDFQTNEAFQASRYNDTSFLSVAAAGFTDTQVIADTFSTVFVGYQSYTYTFTQNGTFTVGLGVVNKTDITLNSALQVAAIRLNGVALSAPGSIGHISGAMTGTNGGDILAGDALVKNSHDIIYGLAGNDVLSGLGGNDTLYGGDGNDVLNGGAGDDVLDGGDGVDTVLYGSAMTGVFVNLNLTVQQNTVGGGKDTLLAIENINGSPYNDTLIGTAANNILLGGAGNDTLSGGAGDDILTGGLGNDVLNGGNGVDTVLYGTATAGVTVNLSLTSQQETGGAGSDTLLAIENINGSFFNDTLTGDAGNNILSGDVGDDQIYGGDGNDSLIGGLGDDVLNGGAGFDVAQYYTATAGVTVDLALTASQNTGGAGWDTLSNIEEVNGSAYDDTLTGNAANNDLYGGAGNDVLDGGLGVDVLTGGLGQDSFLFDTALSSANRDIITDFSVPNDSIQLDHRIFTELAIGHLANTTFKVIGIGNVVDSNDHILYNIISGGVFYDADGSGVGAAVLVALIGRGLDVSAADFMVV
;
A
#
# COMPACT_ATOMS: atom_id res chain seq x y z
N MET A 1 -8.82 -15.75 29.02
CA MET A 1 -7.86 -16.85 29.26
C MET A 1 -7.86 -17.76 28.02
N SER A 2 -6.78 -17.64 27.24
CA SER A 2 -6.32 -18.51 26.15
C SER A 2 -7.01 -18.48 24.77
N GLN A 3 -6.23 -17.92 23.82
CA GLN A 3 -6.20 -18.16 22.36
C GLN A 3 -7.19 -17.41 21.47
N VAL A 4 -6.76 -16.24 20.97
CA VAL A 4 -6.52 -15.98 19.52
C VAL A 4 -5.29 -15.05 19.40
N ASN A 5 -4.09 -15.57 19.65
CA ASN A 5 -2.86 -14.93 19.16
C ASN A 5 -2.51 -15.61 17.85
N ASN A 6 -3.03 -15.07 16.75
CA ASN A 6 -2.47 -15.30 15.43
C ASN A 6 -2.26 -13.92 14.81
N ALA A 7 -1.08 -13.35 15.08
CA ALA A 7 -0.48 -12.35 14.22
C ALA A 7 -0.29 -13.00 12.84
N ALA A 8 -1.29 -12.82 11.98
CA ALA A 8 -1.11 -13.02 10.55
C ALA A 8 -0.07 -11.98 10.12
N LYS A 9 1.08 -12.47 9.65
CA LYS A 9 2.05 -11.65 8.96
C LYS A 9 1.36 -11.07 7.72
N PHE A 10 0.95 -9.81 7.80
CA PHE A 10 0.72 -9.02 6.59
C PHE A 10 2.07 -8.82 5.92
N THR A 11 2.36 -9.66 4.92
CA THR A 11 3.36 -9.32 3.90
C THR A 11 2.85 -8.08 3.18
N ALA A 12 3.63 -7.01 3.20
CA ALA A 12 3.38 -5.78 2.47
C ALA A 12 2.97 -6.09 1.01
N LEU A 13 1.68 -5.93 0.74
CA LEU A 13 1.15 -5.87 -0.61
C LEU A 13 1.64 -4.53 -1.17
N SER A 14 2.52 -4.57 -2.16
CA SER A 14 3.00 -3.35 -2.83
C SER A 14 1.88 -2.83 -3.72
N LEU A 15 1.03 -1.97 -3.17
CA LEU A 15 0.03 -1.20 -3.90
C LEU A 15 0.76 -0.22 -4.82
N SER A 16 0.75 -0.46 -6.13
CA SER A 16 1.27 0.48 -7.11
C SER A 16 0.14 1.44 -7.50
N LEU A 17 0.13 2.61 -6.87
CA LEU A 17 -0.70 3.75 -7.23
C LEU A 17 -0.39 4.26 -8.64
N GLU A 18 -1.42 4.44 -9.46
CA GLU A 18 -1.40 5.33 -10.61
C GLU A 18 -1.95 6.71 -10.21
N LEU A 19 -1.14 7.77 -10.32
CA LEU A 19 -1.63 9.15 -10.22
C LEU A 19 -1.97 9.68 -11.63
N PRO A 20 -3.22 10.10 -11.91
CA PRO A 20 -3.57 10.72 -13.18
C PRO A 20 -3.35 12.24 -13.12
N TYR A 21 -2.21 12.74 -13.62
CA TYR A 21 -2.10 14.17 -13.93
C TYR A 21 -2.77 14.45 -15.28
N SER A 22 -3.98 15.01 -15.25
CA SER A 22 -4.60 15.56 -16.46
C SER A 22 -4.02 16.95 -16.77
N VAL A 23 -3.26 17.08 -17.86
CA VAL A 23 -2.87 18.40 -18.38
C VAL A 23 -3.98 18.94 -19.26
N ASN A 24 -4.79 19.83 -18.69
CA ASN A 24 -5.65 20.74 -19.46
C ASN A 24 -4.82 21.54 -20.48
N ASN A 25 -5.19 21.45 -21.76
CA ASN A 25 -4.61 22.25 -22.83
C ASN A 25 -4.92 23.75 -22.66
N SER A 26 -3.94 24.53 -22.17
CA SER A 26 -3.86 25.98 -22.43
C SER A 26 -2.41 26.48 -22.26
N PRO A 27 -1.87 27.31 -23.16
CA PRO A 27 -0.47 27.73 -23.14
C PRO A 27 -0.23 28.80 -22.05
N GLY A 28 0.34 28.39 -20.93
CA GLY A 28 0.78 29.27 -19.85
C GLY A 28 1.95 28.67 -19.10
N SER A 29 3.09 29.36 -19.14
CA SER A 29 4.37 28.95 -18.55
C SER A 29 4.29 28.68 -17.04
N VAL A 30 4.68 27.49 -16.59
CA VAL A 30 5.12 27.26 -15.21
C VAL A 30 6.64 27.14 -15.24
N THR A 31 7.31 28.13 -14.67
CA THR A 31 8.77 28.20 -14.56
C THR A 31 9.28 27.26 -13.47
N ASP A 32 10.44 26.64 -13.74
CA ASP A 32 11.29 25.68 -13.00
C ASP A 32 11.46 25.84 -11.46
N ALA A 33 10.96 26.90 -10.85
CA ALA A 33 11.29 27.25 -9.47
C ALA A 33 10.63 26.36 -8.38
N LYS A 34 9.66 25.51 -8.72
CA LYS A 34 8.98 24.63 -7.73
C LYS A 34 9.61 23.24 -7.60
N LEU A 35 10.28 22.72 -8.64
CA LEU A 35 10.92 21.41 -8.60
C LEU A 35 12.29 21.45 -7.91
N GLU A 36 13.01 22.57 -8.04
CA GLU A 36 14.31 22.76 -7.39
C GLU A 36 14.21 22.95 -5.86
N ALA A 37 13.04 23.34 -5.33
CA ALA A 37 12.77 23.42 -3.90
C ALA A 37 12.45 22.05 -3.27
N PHE A 38 11.99 21.08 -4.07
CA PHE A 38 11.63 19.73 -3.59
C PHE A 38 12.85 18.81 -3.46
N LEU A 39 13.93 19.05 -4.24
CA LEU A 39 15.07 18.14 -4.34
C LEU A 39 16.36 18.62 -3.65
N GLY A 40 16.42 19.86 -3.14
CA GLY A 40 17.56 20.33 -2.34
C GLY A 40 18.92 20.36 -3.06
N LEU A 41 18.95 20.45 -4.40
CA LEU A 41 20.19 20.43 -5.19
C LEU A 41 20.66 21.85 -5.56
N ALA A 42 21.97 22.11 -5.44
CA ALA A 42 22.58 23.39 -5.82
C ALA A 42 22.85 23.47 -7.34
N PRO A 43 22.73 24.65 -7.98
CA PRO A 43 22.75 24.78 -9.43
C PRO A 43 24.18 24.66 -10.00
N LYS A 44 24.35 23.82 -11.03
CA LYS A 44 25.54 23.86 -11.91
C LYS A 44 25.15 23.91 -13.37
N THR A 45 25.59 24.99 -14.00
CA THR A 45 25.50 25.35 -15.41
C THR A 45 26.34 24.42 -16.30
N LEU A 46 25.82 24.01 -17.46
CA LEU A 46 26.66 23.68 -18.61
C LEU A 46 25.94 23.92 -19.95
N ASP A 47 26.17 25.12 -20.49
CA ASP A 47 26.02 25.48 -21.89
C ASP A 47 27.34 25.12 -22.62
N ALA A 48 27.28 24.37 -23.73
CA ALA A 48 28.18 24.39 -24.91
C ALA A 48 28.39 23.02 -25.62
N LEU A 49 27.48 22.63 -26.52
CA LEU A 49 27.71 21.93 -27.80
C LEU A 49 26.31 21.72 -28.42
N VAL A 50 25.82 22.46 -29.42
CA VAL A 50 26.15 22.34 -30.84
C VAL A 50 25.59 23.58 -31.55
N LYS A 51 26.45 24.40 -32.16
CA LYS A 51 26.06 25.29 -33.28
C LYS A 51 26.31 24.51 -34.57
N GLY A 52 25.25 24.14 -35.29
CA GLY A 52 25.37 23.52 -36.60
C GLY A 52 24.02 23.21 -37.25
N ASN A 53 23.46 24.20 -37.96
CA ASN A 53 22.43 24.13 -39.01
C ASN A 53 21.58 22.85 -39.10
N ALA A 54 20.38 22.87 -38.52
CA ALA A 54 19.25 22.10 -39.04
C ALA A 54 18.28 23.08 -39.72
N THR A 55 18.29 23.11 -41.05
CA THR A 55 17.16 23.63 -41.83
C THR A 55 16.02 22.62 -41.74
N ASN A 56 14.78 23.12 -41.58
CA ASN A 56 13.52 22.38 -41.48
C ASN A 56 13.54 20.96 -42.11
N GLY A 57 13.34 19.94 -41.25
CA GLY A 57 12.92 18.59 -41.67
C GLY A 57 14.01 17.54 -41.91
N SER A 58 15.18 17.61 -41.27
CA SER A 58 16.16 16.51 -41.32
C SER A 58 16.48 15.98 -39.92
N ALA A 59 16.30 14.67 -39.74
CA ALA A 59 16.63 13.95 -38.51
C ALA A 59 18.12 14.11 -38.17
N VAL A 60 18.41 14.54 -36.94
CA VAL A 60 19.78 14.57 -36.42
C VAL A 60 20.11 13.16 -35.96
N ALA A 61 21.07 12.51 -36.63
CA ALA A 61 21.59 11.21 -36.22
C ALA A 61 22.79 11.38 -35.28
N TYR A 62 22.79 10.67 -34.16
CA TYR A 62 23.90 10.64 -33.22
C TYR A 62 24.72 9.37 -33.42
N SER A 63 26.03 9.51 -33.62
CA SER A 63 26.93 8.37 -33.80
C SER A 63 27.92 8.24 -32.63
N VAL A 64 28.00 7.04 -32.05
CA VAL A 64 28.94 6.72 -30.97
C VAL A 64 29.90 5.65 -31.47
N THR A 65 31.21 5.95 -31.47
CA THR A 65 32.26 5.00 -31.89
C THR A 65 32.83 4.27 -30.67
N ALA A 66 32.44 3.02 -30.45
CA ALA A 66 32.81 2.24 -29.26
C ALA A 66 33.96 1.24 -29.55
N LYS A 67 34.82 1.01 -28.56
CA LYS A 67 35.89 -0.01 -28.59
C LYS A 67 35.42 -1.32 -27.96
N VAL A 68 36.12 -2.42 -28.27
CA VAL A 68 35.90 -3.72 -27.59
C VAL A 68 36.01 -3.54 -26.07
N GLY A 69 34.96 -3.91 -25.35
CA GLY A 69 34.84 -3.78 -23.90
C GLY A 69 34.14 -2.51 -23.41
N ASP A 70 33.79 -1.56 -24.29
CA ASP A 70 32.94 -0.43 -23.93
C ASP A 70 31.50 -0.93 -23.62
N GLN A 71 30.87 -0.32 -22.62
CA GLN A 71 29.45 -0.50 -22.31
C GLN A 71 28.70 0.79 -22.63
N LEU A 72 27.63 0.65 -23.44
CA LEU A 72 26.71 1.73 -23.76
C LEU A 72 25.40 1.47 -23.03
N VAL A 73 24.96 2.45 -22.26
CA VAL A 73 23.64 2.44 -21.62
C VAL A 73 22.72 3.34 -22.44
N VAL A 74 21.61 2.77 -22.89
CA VAL A 74 20.53 3.52 -23.55
C VAL A 74 19.30 3.39 -22.68
N SER A 75 18.78 4.55 -22.25
CA SER A 75 17.61 4.64 -21.39
C SER A 75 16.42 5.13 -22.23
N TYR A 76 15.36 4.35 -22.22
CA TYR A 76 14.11 4.64 -22.92
C TYR A 76 13.02 5.05 -21.93
N ASP A 77 12.31 6.12 -22.25
CA ASP A 77 11.06 6.48 -21.60
C ASP A 77 9.90 6.00 -22.46
N PHE A 78 9.14 5.04 -21.93
CA PHE A 78 8.03 4.40 -22.64
C PHE A 78 6.71 5.17 -22.51
N GLN A 79 6.63 6.22 -21.65
CA GLN A 79 5.43 7.06 -21.56
C GLN A 79 5.34 8.10 -22.68
N THR A 80 6.49 8.57 -23.19
CA THR A 80 6.55 9.67 -24.18
C THR A 80 6.95 9.22 -25.59
N ASN A 81 7.40 7.96 -25.74
CA ASN A 81 7.89 7.37 -26.98
C ASN A 81 9.06 8.16 -27.64
N GLU A 82 9.85 8.87 -26.83
CA GLU A 82 11.08 9.55 -27.24
C GLU A 82 12.32 8.91 -26.58
N ALA A 83 13.42 8.79 -27.33
CA ALA A 83 14.69 8.30 -26.79
C ALA A 83 15.38 9.41 -25.99
N PHE A 84 15.49 9.27 -24.67
CA PHE A 84 15.99 10.38 -23.86
C PHE A 84 17.52 10.40 -23.70
N GLN A 85 18.24 9.26 -23.59
CA GLN A 85 19.70 9.32 -23.33
C GLN A 85 20.50 8.12 -23.85
N ALA A 86 21.71 8.39 -24.38
CA ALA A 86 22.75 7.40 -24.65
C ALA A 86 24.07 7.86 -24.02
N SER A 87 24.64 7.07 -23.11
CA SER A 87 25.92 7.38 -22.46
C SER A 87 26.88 6.19 -22.42
N ARG A 88 28.19 6.48 -22.43
CA ARG A 88 29.22 5.46 -22.14
C ARG A 88 29.36 5.33 -20.63
N TYR A 89 29.47 4.11 -20.13
CA TYR A 89 29.45 3.75 -18.71
C TYR A 89 30.50 4.47 -17.81
N ASN A 90 31.45 5.25 -18.37
CA ASN A 90 32.54 5.88 -17.61
C ASN A 90 32.67 7.42 -17.79
N ASP A 91 31.64 8.15 -18.26
CA ASP A 91 31.71 9.62 -18.40
C ASP A 91 30.46 10.29 -17.81
N THR A 92 30.62 11.09 -16.74
CA THR A 92 29.54 11.64 -15.89
C THR A 92 29.03 13.03 -16.33
N SER A 93 29.15 13.38 -17.61
CA SER A 93 28.66 14.67 -18.13
C SER A 93 27.33 14.50 -18.86
N PHE A 94 26.24 14.94 -18.23
CA PHE A 94 24.89 14.95 -18.80
C PHE A 94 24.71 16.09 -19.82
N LEU A 95 24.00 15.83 -20.92
CA LEU A 95 23.58 16.82 -21.90
C LEU A 95 22.04 16.91 -21.86
N SER A 96 21.48 18.00 -21.34
CA SER A 96 20.03 18.25 -21.36
C SER A 96 19.61 18.97 -22.63
N VAL A 97 18.54 18.53 -23.30
CA VAL A 97 17.88 19.30 -24.36
C VAL A 97 16.37 19.30 -24.13
N ALA A 98 15.78 20.49 -24.01
CA ALA A 98 14.34 20.71 -23.94
C ALA A 98 13.73 20.70 -25.35
N ALA A 99 12.61 19.98 -25.56
CA ALA A 99 11.89 19.97 -26.83
C ALA A 99 10.55 20.71 -26.72
N ALA A 100 10.33 21.64 -27.66
CA ALA A 100 9.11 22.41 -27.87
C ALA A 100 8.18 21.69 -28.86
N GLY A 101 6.87 21.92 -28.70
CA GLY A 101 5.80 21.10 -29.24
C GLY A 101 5.72 20.88 -30.76
N PHE A 102 5.07 19.77 -31.11
CA PHE A 102 4.64 19.40 -32.46
C PHE A 102 3.18 18.93 -32.44
N THR A 103 2.42 19.35 -33.45
CA THR A 103 1.05 18.90 -33.73
C THR A 103 1.04 18.28 -35.13
N ASP A 104 0.73 16.99 -35.27
CA ASP A 104 0.00 16.51 -36.44
C ASP A 104 -0.70 15.17 -36.15
N THR A 105 -1.87 15.01 -36.76
CA THR A 105 -2.91 14.03 -36.44
C THR A 105 -2.95 13.01 -37.58
N GLN A 106 -2.51 11.76 -37.37
CA GLN A 106 -2.99 10.62 -38.15
C GLN A 106 -2.66 9.26 -37.51
N VAL A 107 -3.73 8.47 -37.39
CA VAL A 107 -3.88 7.12 -36.83
C VAL A 107 -3.02 6.08 -37.54
N ILE A 108 -2.36 5.19 -36.78
CA ILE A 108 -2.47 3.72 -36.83
C ILE A 108 -2.07 3.21 -35.43
N ALA A 109 -3.01 2.49 -34.82
CA ALA A 109 -2.87 1.76 -33.57
C ALA A 109 -1.87 0.60 -33.72
N ASP A 110 -1.04 0.42 -32.70
CA ASP A 110 -0.91 -0.84 -31.95
C ASP A 110 0.21 -0.69 -30.92
N THR A 111 0.18 -1.58 -29.93
CA THR A 111 1.26 -2.02 -29.04
C THR A 111 1.48 -1.34 -27.68
N PHE A 112 1.26 -2.17 -26.64
CA PHE A 112 1.74 -2.14 -25.25
C PHE A 112 1.03 -1.22 -24.25
N SER A 113 -0.07 -1.72 -23.67
CA SER A 113 -0.55 -1.33 -22.34
C SER A 113 -0.14 -2.41 -21.33
N THR A 114 1.06 -2.28 -20.79
CA THR A 114 1.38 -2.67 -19.41
C THR A 114 2.34 -1.63 -18.90
N VAL A 115 1.92 -0.91 -17.86
CA VAL A 115 2.72 0.08 -17.16
C VAL A 115 3.81 -0.68 -16.39
N PHE A 116 5.04 -0.65 -16.89
CA PHE A 116 6.21 -0.65 -16.02
C PHE A 116 6.50 0.81 -15.65
N VAL A 117 6.31 1.18 -14.39
CA VAL A 117 6.93 2.40 -13.87
C VAL A 117 8.42 2.10 -13.66
N GLY A 118 9.26 2.53 -14.60
CA GLY A 118 10.71 2.47 -14.44
C GLY A 118 11.50 2.75 -15.72
N TYR A 119 12.55 3.56 -15.59
CA TYR A 119 13.57 3.72 -16.63
C TYR A 119 14.21 2.36 -16.95
N GLN A 120 14.00 1.80 -18.14
CA GLN A 120 14.73 0.61 -18.55
C GLN A 120 16.05 0.99 -19.20
N SER A 121 17.13 0.46 -18.65
CA SER A 121 18.51 0.71 -19.10
C SER A 121 19.04 -0.52 -19.82
N TYR A 122 19.21 -0.43 -21.14
CA TYR A 122 19.79 -1.51 -21.93
C TYR A 122 21.31 -1.34 -21.98
N THR A 123 22.03 -2.34 -21.48
CA THR A 123 23.50 -2.34 -21.51
C THR A 123 24.02 -3.18 -22.68
N TYR A 124 24.62 -2.50 -23.65
CA TYR A 124 25.25 -3.16 -24.80
C TYR A 124 26.75 -3.27 -24.58
N THR A 125 27.29 -4.49 -24.64
CA THR A 125 28.74 -4.73 -24.57
C THR A 125 29.28 -5.00 -25.97
N PHE A 126 30.22 -4.16 -26.43
CA PHE A 126 30.81 -4.31 -27.76
C PHE A 126 31.90 -5.38 -27.76
N THR A 127 31.76 -6.41 -28.59
CA THR A 127 32.73 -7.51 -28.75
C THR A 127 33.72 -7.26 -29.90
N GLN A 128 33.46 -6.28 -30.76
CA GLN A 128 34.34 -5.78 -31.82
C GLN A 128 34.22 -4.24 -31.93
N ASN A 129 35.24 -3.57 -32.47
CA ASN A 129 35.20 -2.12 -32.69
C ASN A 129 34.12 -1.75 -33.74
N GLY A 130 33.29 -0.74 -33.48
CA GLY A 130 32.24 -0.33 -34.40
C GLY A 130 31.61 1.02 -34.09
N THR A 131 30.75 1.50 -34.99
CA THR A 131 29.99 2.75 -34.85
C THR A 131 28.51 2.43 -34.72
N PHE A 132 27.89 2.86 -33.63
CA PHE A 132 26.46 2.76 -33.37
C PHE A 132 25.79 4.09 -33.72
N THR A 133 24.65 4.07 -34.42
CA THR A 133 23.92 5.29 -34.82
C THR A 133 22.47 5.20 -34.36
N VAL A 134 21.99 6.23 -33.65
CA VAL A 134 20.58 6.37 -33.26
C VAL A 134 19.99 7.54 -34.04
N GLY A 135 18.91 7.29 -34.79
CA GLY A 135 18.10 8.32 -35.43
C GLY A 135 16.84 8.60 -34.60
N LEU A 136 16.42 9.86 -34.50
CA LEU A 136 15.13 10.23 -33.91
C LEU A 136 14.03 10.20 -34.99
N GLY A 137 13.02 9.36 -34.76
CA GLY A 137 11.85 9.08 -35.61
C GLY A 137 11.39 7.63 -35.43
N VAL A 138 10.08 7.35 -35.53
CA VAL A 138 9.46 6.01 -35.36
C VAL A 138 10.34 4.92 -35.98
N VAL A 139 10.95 4.09 -35.14
CA VAL A 139 11.84 3.03 -35.59
C VAL A 139 10.98 1.89 -36.12
N ASN A 140 10.82 1.81 -37.44
CA ASN A 140 10.35 0.57 -38.05
C ASN A 140 11.50 -0.45 -38.02
N LYS A 141 11.17 -1.74 -37.86
CA LYS A 141 12.10 -2.89 -37.82
C LYS A 141 13.10 -2.95 -39.00
N THR A 142 12.86 -2.19 -40.07
CA THR A 142 13.70 -2.08 -41.26
C THR A 142 14.85 -1.07 -41.17
N ASP A 143 14.88 -0.18 -40.17
CA ASP A 143 15.90 0.88 -40.07
C ASP A 143 17.16 0.46 -39.30
N ILE A 144 17.21 -0.78 -38.79
CA ILE A 144 18.41 -1.40 -38.24
C ILE A 144 19.11 -2.18 -39.36
N THR A 145 19.99 -1.50 -40.10
CA THR A 145 20.91 -2.20 -41.01
C THR A 145 22.17 -2.59 -40.25
N LEU A 146 22.24 -3.83 -39.78
CA LEU A 146 23.51 -4.41 -39.32
C LEU A 146 24.43 -4.55 -40.54
N ASN A 147 25.57 -3.85 -40.51
CA ASN A 147 26.62 -4.15 -41.49
C ASN A 147 27.04 -5.61 -41.31
N SER A 148 27.32 -6.29 -42.41
CA SER A 148 27.50 -7.75 -42.52
C SER A 148 28.73 -8.32 -41.79
N ALA A 149 29.29 -7.63 -40.80
CA ALA A 149 30.49 -7.98 -40.07
C ALA A 149 30.33 -8.05 -38.53
N LEU A 150 29.15 -7.79 -37.95
CA LEU A 150 28.93 -7.97 -36.51
C LEU A 150 28.22 -9.30 -36.19
N GLN A 151 28.92 -10.22 -35.53
CA GLN A 151 28.31 -11.34 -34.80
C GLN A 151 28.05 -10.88 -33.35
N VAL A 152 26.78 -10.68 -32.99
CA VAL A 152 26.36 -10.47 -31.59
C VAL A 152 26.13 -11.85 -30.97
N ALA A 153 26.95 -12.21 -29.98
CA ALA A 153 27.03 -13.57 -29.46
C ALA A 153 25.99 -13.91 -28.37
N ALA A 154 25.25 -12.94 -27.83
CA ALA A 154 24.10 -13.20 -26.94
C ALA A 154 23.34 -11.90 -26.67
N ILE A 155 22.02 -11.95 -26.77
CA ILE A 155 21.14 -11.06 -26.00
C ILE A 155 20.85 -11.86 -24.72
N ARG A 156 21.28 -11.35 -23.56
CA ARG A 156 20.82 -11.86 -22.26
C ARG A 156 19.79 -10.87 -21.75
N LEU A 157 18.52 -11.21 -21.91
CA LEU A 157 17.47 -10.70 -21.04
C LEU A 157 17.55 -11.53 -19.76
N ASN A 158 17.35 -10.93 -18.59
CA ASN A 158 17.29 -11.67 -17.33
C ASN A 158 16.21 -12.76 -17.46
N GLY A 159 16.62 -14.03 -17.64
CA GLY A 159 15.73 -15.20 -17.69
C GLY A 159 15.81 -16.04 -18.97
N VAL A 160 15.72 -15.44 -20.16
CA VAL A 160 15.54 -16.22 -21.41
C VAL A 160 16.83 -16.37 -22.22
N ALA A 161 17.18 -17.62 -22.55
CA ALA A 161 18.18 -17.94 -23.56
C ALA A 161 17.56 -17.85 -24.97
N LEU A 162 17.84 -16.76 -25.71
CA LEU A 162 17.58 -16.72 -27.15
C LEU A 162 18.56 -17.65 -27.88
N SER A 163 18.07 -18.79 -28.37
CA SER A 163 18.87 -19.68 -29.21
C SER A 163 19.10 -19.06 -30.59
N ALA A 164 20.35 -18.62 -30.82
CA ALA A 164 21.06 -18.35 -32.08
C ALA A 164 20.33 -17.63 -33.26
N PRO A 165 20.91 -16.53 -33.81
CA PRO A 165 20.33 -15.84 -34.95
C PRO A 165 20.63 -16.60 -36.25
N GLY A 166 19.58 -17.02 -36.96
CA GLY A 166 19.75 -17.61 -38.29
C GLY A 166 18.74 -18.66 -38.74
N SER A 167 17.57 -18.78 -38.13
CA SER A 167 16.39 -19.41 -38.72
C SER A 167 15.14 -18.90 -38.00
N ILE A 168 14.48 -17.91 -38.59
CA ILE A 168 13.04 -17.69 -38.37
C ILE A 168 12.35 -18.86 -39.08
N GLY A 169 12.43 -20.03 -38.47
CA GLY A 169 11.55 -21.14 -38.77
C GLY A 169 10.39 -20.99 -37.81
N HIS A 170 9.19 -20.83 -38.36
CA HIS A 170 7.93 -21.07 -37.68
C HIS A 170 8.10 -21.98 -36.46
N ILE A 171 7.87 -21.46 -35.26
CA ILE A 171 7.50 -22.34 -34.16
C ILE A 171 5.98 -22.44 -34.25
N SER A 172 5.48 -23.32 -35.13
CA SER A 172 4.08 -23.75 -35.07
C SER A 172 3.89 -24.73 -33.90
N GLY A 173 4.38 -24.35 -32.72
CA GLY A 173 4.55 -25.22 -31.56
C GLY A 173 4.62 -24.39 -30.29
N ALA A 174 4.31 -25.03 -29.17
CA ALA A 174 4.16 -24.35 -27.89
C ALA A 174 5.42 -23.59 -27.46
N MET A 175 5.22 -22.40 -26.91
CA MET A 175 6.21 -21.66 -26.12
C MET A 175 6.18 -22.21 -24.69
N THR A 176 7.34 -22.37 -24.08
CA THR A 176 7.46 -22.91 -22.71
C THR A 176 8.48 -22.09 -21.93
N GLY A 177 8.07 -21.63 -20.75
CA GLY A 177 8.87 -20.92 -19.77
C GLY A 177 9.84 -21.84 -19.02
N THR A 178 10.27 -21.34 -17.88
CA THR A 178 11.22 -21.93 -16.95
C THR A 178 10.53 -22.20 -15.61
N ASN A 179 11.28 -22.45 -14.53
CA ASN A 179 10.69 -22.65 -13.21
C ASN A 179 10.77 -21.37 -12.33
N GLY A 180 10.99 -20.21 -12.94
CA GLY A 180 10.91 -18.92 -12.26
C GLY A 180 10.11 -17.96 -13.10
N GLY A 181 9.73 -16.81 -12.53
CA GLY A 181 8.83 -15.86 -13.21
C GLY A 181 9.33 -15.43 -14.58
N ASP A 182 8.49 -15.65 -15.60
CA ASP A 182 8.74 -15.42 -17.01
C ASP A 182 7.78 -14.39 -17.60
N ILE A 183 8.19 -13.77 -18.72
CA ILE A 183 7.32 -12.90 -19.53
C ILE A 183 7.30 -13.47 -20.93
N LEU A 184 6.16 -14.01 -21.35
CA LEU A 184 5.98 -14.74 -22.60
C LEU A 184 4.86 -14.12 -23.43
N ALA A 185 5.06 -14.04 -24.75
CA ALA A 185 4.08 -13.46 -25.66
C ALA A 185 3.99 -14.25 -26.99
N GLY A 186 2.78 -14.33 -27.55
CA GLY A 186 2.47 -14.93 -28.85
C GLY A 186 3.08 -14.20 -30.05
N ASP A 187 2.81 -14.72 -31.27
CA ASP A 187 3.44 -14.23 -32.50
C ASP A 187 2.77 -12.96 -33.05
N ALA A 188 3.29 -11.80 -32.66
CA ALA A 188 2.85 -10.49 -33.17
C ALA A 188 3.02 -10.30 -34.70
N LEU A 189 3.80 -11.14 -35.39
CA LEU A 189 4.07 -11.01 -36.83
C LEU A 189 3.06 -11.75 -37.71
N VAL A 190 2.29 -12.67 -37.13
CA VAL A 190 1.25 -13.42 -37.82
C VAL A 190 -0.10 -12.98 -37.26
N LYS A 191 -0.83 -12.18 -38.03
CA LYS A 191 -2.17 -11.75 -37.62
C LYS A 191 -3.05 -12.96 -37.32
N ASN A 192 -3.65 -12.99 -36.14
CA ASN A 192 -4.51 -14.06 -35.65
C ASN A 192 -3.76 -15.41 -35.53
N SER A 193 -2.51 -15.39 -35.05
CA SER A 193 -1.80 -16.61 -34.66
C SER A 193 -2.57 -17.36 -33.58
N HIS A 194 -2.34 -18.66 -33.46
CA HIS A 194 -2.99 -19.47 -32.43
C HIS A 194 -1.85 -20.10 -31.64
N ASP A 195 -1.54 -19.50 -30.52
CA ASP A 195 -0.36 -19.73 -29.74
C ASP A 195 -0.68 -20.59 -28.52
N ILE A 196 0.23 -21.48 -28.18
CA ILE A 196 0.16 -22.28 -26.95
C ILE A 196 1.34 -21.85 -26.10
N ILE A 197 1.08 -21.36 -24.88
CA ILE A 197 2.09 -20.83 -23.97
C ILE A 197 1.99 -21.56 -22.63
N TYR A 198 3.12 -22.03 -22.11
CA TYR A 198 3.24 -22.64 -20.79
C TYR A 198 4.19 -21.81 -19.94
N GLY A 199 3.75 -21.27 -18.81
CA GLY A 199 4.58 -20.59 -17.81
C GLY A 199 5.44 -21.57 -17.01
N LEU A 200 4.78 -22.63 -16.51
CA LEU A 200 5.30 -23.72 -15.66
C LEU A 200 5.31 -23.38 -14.17
N ALA A 201 6.36 -22.78 -13.63
CA ALA A 201 6.41 -22.47 -12.19
C ALA A 201 7.05 -21.09 -12.00
N GLY A 202 6.62 -20.38 -10.96
CA GLY A 202 6.97 -18.98 -10.76
C GLY A 202 5.78 -18.08 -11.07
N ASN A 203 5.93 -16.79 -10.82
CA ASN A 203 4.88 -15.82 -11.13
C ASN A 203 5.11 -15.28 -12.54
N ASP A 204 4.31 -15.72 -13.49
CA ASP A 204 4.49 -15.51 -14.92
C ASP A 204 3.54 -14.43 -15.48
N VAL A 205 3.95 -13.80 -16.57
CA VAL A 205 3.11 -12.88 -17.35
C VAL A 205 3.00 -13.41 -18.78
N LEU A 206 1.81 -13.84 -19.16
CA LEU A 206 1.54 -14.54 -20.42
C LEU A 206 0.60 -13.72 -21.30
N SER A 207 0.94 -13.56 -22.58
CA SER A 207 0.09 -12.85 -23.56
C SER A 207 -0.09 -13.62 -24.87
N GLY A 208 -1.33 -13.90 -25.27
CA GLY A 208 -1.67 -14.53 -26.55
C GLY A 208 -1.61 -13.56 -27.74
N LEU A 209 -1.98 -12.29 -27.48
CA LEU A 209 -2.14 -11.21 -28.45
C LEU A 209 -3.41 -11.35 -29.29
N GLY A 210 -3.44 -12.20 -30.31
CA GLY A 210 -4.68 -12.35 -31.06
C GLY A 210 -4.71 -13.55 -31.96
N GLY A 211 -5.92 -14.00 -32.25
CA GLY A 211 -6.26 -15.35 -32.66
C GLY A 211 -6.62 -16.18 -31.42
N ASN A 212 -6.85 -17.48 -31.59
CA ASN A 212 -7.37 -18.30 -30.49
C ASN A 212 -6.23 -19.02 -29.79
N ASP A 213 -5.89 -18.52 -28.62
CA ASP A 213 -4.69 -18.89 -27.89
C ASP A 213 -5.00 -19.84 -26.73
N THR A 214 -3.96 -20.51 -26.22
CA THR A 214 -4.04 -21.36 -25.03
C THR A 214 -2.87 -21.03 -24.11
N LEU A 215 -3.17 -20.45 -22.96
CA LEU A 215 -2.20 -20.01 -21.96
C LEU A 215 -2.38 -20.87 -20.70
N TYR A 216 -1.27 -21.47 -20.24
CA TYR A 216 -1.18 -22.18 -18.97
C TYR A 216 -0.17 -21.45 -18.08
N GLY A 217 -0.63 -20.90 -16.95
CA GLY A 217 0.24 -20.30 -15.94
C GLY A 217 1.12 -21.36 -15.29
N GLY A 218 0.51 -22.22 -14.47
CA GLY A 218 1.18 -23.32 -13.79
C GLY A 218 1.19 -23.11 -12.28
N ASP A 219 2.34 -23.28 -11.63
CA ASP A 219 2.49 -23.00 -10.20
C ASP A 219 2.92 -21.55 -9.98
N GLY A 220 2.20 -20.76 -9.19
CA GLY A 220 2.57 -19.37 -8.88
C GLY A 220 1.39 -18.42 -9.03
N ASN A 221 1.63 -17.12 -8.81
CA ASN A 221 0.60 -16.12 -9.04
C ASN A 221 0.83 -15.49 -10.41
N ASP A 222 0.05 -15.92 -11.39
CA ASP A 222 0.24 -15.61 -12.79
C ASP A 222 -0.69 -14.50 -13.31
N VAL A 223 -0.27 -13.84 -14.37
CA VAL A 223 -1.03 -12.81 -15.09
C VAL A 223 -1.22 -13.23 -16.54
N LEU A 224 -2.46 -13.47 -16.94
CA LEU A 224 -2.80 -14.00 -18.26
C LEU A 224 -3.62 -12.99 -19.07
N ASN A 225 -3.20 -12.74 -20.30
CA ASN A 225 -3.94 -11.93 -21.28
C ASN A 225 -4.07 -12.69 -22.60
N GLY A 226 -5.25 -13.26 -22.87
CA GLY A 226 -5.52 -13.96 -24.13
C GLY A 226 -5.42 -13.01 -25.33
N GLY A 227 -5.95 -11.80 -25.17
CA GLY A 227 -5.98 -10.80 -26.22
C GLY A 227 -7.29 -10.89 -27.00
N ALA A 228 -7.21 -10.88 -28.34
CA ALA A 228 -8.39 -10.94 -29.19
C ALA A 228 -8.59 -12.34 -29.78
N GLY A 229 -9.69 -13.02 -29.47
CA GLY A 229 -9.95 -14.35 -30.02
C GLY A 229 -10.84 -15.18 -29.11
N ASP A 230 -10.97 -16.47 -29.41
CA ASP A 230 -11.62 -17.41 -28.50
C ASP A 230 -10.53 -18.18 -27.74
N ASP A 231 -10.18 -17.72 -26.54
CA ASP A 231 -8.98 -18.18 -25.85
C ASP A 231 -9.25 -19.23 -24.77
N VAL A 232 -8.22 -19.96 -24.36
CA VAL A 232 -8.22 -20.83 -23.17
C VAL A 232 -7.13 -20.33 -22.23
N LEU A 233 -7.52 -19.87 -21.04
CA LEU A 233 -6.64 -19.34 -20.02
C LEU A 233 -6.80 -20.21 -18.77
N ASP A 234 -5.73 -20.86 -18.35
CA ASP A 234 -5.67 -21.72 -17.19
C ASP A 234 -4.57 -21.19 -16.27
N GLY A 235 -4.96 -20.57 -15.14
CA GLY A 235 -4.01 -19.99 -14.18
C GLY A 235 -3.19 -21.07 -13.52
N GLY A 236 -3.84 -22.00 -12.84
CA GLY A 236 -3.22 -23.20 -12.27
C GLY A 236 -3.25 -23.18 -10.75
N ASP A 237 -2.10 -23.44 -10.11
CA ASP A 237 -1.95 -23.43 -8.67
C ASP A 237 -1.46 -22.05 -8.22
N GLY A 238 -2.28 -21.28 -7.52
CA GLY A 238 -1.87 -20.00 -6.95
C GLY A 238 -3.03 -19.01 -6.87
N VAL A 239 -2.72 -17.72 -7.02
CA VAL A 239 -3.72 -16.66 -7.13
C VAL A 239 -3.46 -15.93 -8.44
N ASP A 240 -4.30 -16.23 -9.43
CA ASP A 240 -4.07 -15.87 -10.82
C ASP A 240 -5.00 -14.76 -11.29
N THR A 241 -4.50 -13.94 -12.22
CA THR A 241 -5.20 -12.74 -12.71
C THR A 241 -5.38 -12.79 -14.21
N VAL A 242 -6.61 -12.61 -14.69
CA VAL A 242 -6.89 -12.37 -16.10
C VAL A 242 -7.00 -10.88 -16.41
N LEU A 243 -6.44 -10.45 -17.55
CA LEU A 243 -6.48 -9.06 -18.01
C LEU A 243 -7.32 -8.88 -19.28
N TYR A 244 -8.19 -7.88 -19.27
CA TYR A 244 -9.01 -7.46 -20.41
C TYR A 244 -8.76 -5.99 -20.84
N GLY A 245 -7.71 -5.34 -20.32
CA GLY A 245 -7.42 -3.93 -20.59
C GLY A 245 -7.20 -3.57 -22.07
N SER A 246 -6.94 -4.53 -22.95
CA SER A 246 -6.84 -4.34 -24.40
C SER A 246 -8.15 -4.56 -25.17
N ALA A 247 -9.23 -4.97 -24.49
CA ALA A 247 -10.53 -5.12 -25.12
C ALA A 247 -11.03 -3.76 -25.63
N MET A 248 -11.64 -3.75 -26.82
CA MET A 248 -12.13 -2.51 -27.47
C MET A 248 -13.59 -2.18 -27.12
N THR A 249 -14.21 -3.00 -26.27
CA THR A 249 -15.56 -2.84 -25.71
C THR A 249 -15.60 -3.48 -24.33
N GLY A 250 -16.63 -3.18 -23.56
CA GLY A 250 -16.87 -3.82 -22.26
C GLY A 250 -16.92 -5.34 -22.34
N VAL A 251 -16.49 -5.99 -21.27
CA VAL A 251 -16.40 -7.44 -21.11
C VAL A 251 -17.43 -7.97 -20.13
N PHE A 252 -17.83 -9.22 -20.34
CA PHE A 252 -18.63 -9.98 -19.37
C PHE A 252 -17.82 -11.19 -18.92
N VAL A 253 -17.39 -11.22 -17.66
CA VAL A 253 -16.54 -12.28 -17.11
C VAL A 253 -17.20 -12.86 -15.87
N ASN A 254 -17.37 -14.18 -15.85
CA ASN A 254 -17.86 -14.91 -14.69
C ASN A 254 -16.96 -16.10 -14.38
N LEU A 255 -16.23 -16.02 -13.27
CA LEU A 255 -15.25 -17.02 -12.86
C LEU A 255 -15.90 -18.33 -12.37
N ASN A 256 -17.21 -18.35 -12.10
CA ASN A 256 -17.93 -19.59 -11.78
C ASN A 256 -18.19 -20.47 -13.02
N LEU A 257 -17.94 -19.95 -14.23
CA LEU A 257 -18.09 -20.70 -15.46
C LEU A 257 -16.78 -21.38 -15.83
N THR A 258 -16.76 -22.70 -15.80
CA THR A 258 -15.62 -23.54 -16.25
C THR A 258 -15.75 -23.99 -17.70
N VAL A 259 -16.66 -23.37 -18.44
CA VAL A 259 -16.90 -23.61 -19.86
C VAL A 259 -16.70 -22.31 -20.62
N GLN A 260 -16.50 -22.41 -21.92
CA GLN A 260 -16.39 -21.24 -22.79
C GLN A 260 -17.55 -20.26 -22.53
N GLN A 261 -17.20 -19.02 -22.21
CA GLN A 261 -18.10 -17.91 -21.97
C GLN A 261 -17.89 -16.83 -23.03
N ASN A 262 -18.93 -16.05 -23.33
CA ASN A 262 -18.82 -14.96 -24.29
C ASN A 262 -18.36 -13.71 -23.54
N THR A 263 -17.05 -13.50 -23.48
CA THR A 263 -16.40 -12.37 -22.82
C THR A 263 -16.58 -11.05 -23.59
N VAL A 264 -17.26 -11.10 -24.73
CA VAL A 264 -17.67 -9.95 -25.55
C VAL A 264 -16.46 -9.25 -26.16
N GLY A 265 -15.83 -8.34 -25.40
CA GLY A 265 -14.68 -7.55 -25.85
C GLY A 265 -13.38 -8.33 -25.99
N GLY A 266 -13.23 -9.46 -25.29
CA GLY A 266 -12.13 -10.43 -25.46
C GLY A 266 -12.42 -11.48 -26.54
N GLY A 267 -13.68 -11.90 -26.64
CA GLY A 267 -14.17 -12.89 -27.59
C GLY A 267 -14.96 -13.97 -26.87
N LYS A 268 -14.63 -15.25 -27.08
CA LYS A 268 -15.21 -16.35 -26.31
C LYS A 268 -14.16 -17.19 -25.60
N ASP A 269 -13.90 -16.83 -24.35
CA ASP A 269 -12.81 -17.40 -23.60
C ASP A 269 -13.28 -18.52 -22.67
N THR A 270 -12.38 -19.45 -22.37
CA THR A 270 -12.52 -20.41 -21.28
C THR A 270 -11.52 -20.02 -20.21
N LEU A 271 -12.01 -19.72 -19.00
CA LEU A 271 -11.17 -19.34 -17.87
C LEU A 271 -11.20 -20.48 -16.85
N LEU A 272 -10.04 -20.93 -16.42
CA LEU A 272 -9.86 -22.03 -15.46
C LEU A 272 -8.87 -21.58 -14.40
N ALA A 273 -9.17 -21.86 -13.12
CA ALA A 273 -8.31 -21.52 -11.99
C ALA A 273 -7.81 -20.06 -12.06
N ILE A 274 -8.75 -19.13 -12.14
CA ILE A 274 -8.50 -17.69 -12.11
C ILE A 274 -9.27 -17.13 -10.94
N GLU A 275 -8.62 -16.30 -10.13
CA GLU A 275 -9.20 -15.67 -8.95
C GLU A 275 -9.44 -14.17 -9.17
N ASN A 276 -8.64 -13.50 -10.00
CA ASN A 276 -8.70 -12.04 -10.14
C ASN A 276 -9.01 -11.62 -11.57
N ILE A 277 -9.72 -10.49 -11.71
CA ILE A 277 -10.05 -9.90 -13.00
C ILE A 277 -9.65 -8.44 -13.04
N ASN A 278 -8.93 -8.05 -14.09
CA ASN A 278 -8.81 -6.67 -14.51
C ASN A 278 -9.60 -6.46 -15.79
N GLY A 279 -10.61 -5.59 -15.71
CA GLY A 279 -11.52 -5.24 -16.77
C GLY A 279 -10.88 -4.43 -17.91
N SER A 280 -11.76 -3.88 -18.73
CA SER A 280 -11.46 -3.01 -19.85
C SER A 280 -11.72 -1.54 -19.47
N PRO A 281 -11.31 -0.55 -20.28
CA PRO A 281 -11.68 0.85 -20.07
C PRO A 281 -13.15 1.19 -20.39
N TYR A 282 -14.03 0.19 -20.45
CA TYR A 282 -15.44 0.33 -20.86
C TYR A 282 -16.34 -0.42 -19.87
N ASN A 283 -17.64 -0.15 -19.95
CA ASN A 283 -18.65 -0.77 -19.10
C ASN A 283 -18.60 -2.30 -19.06
N ASP A 284 -18.08 -2.83 -17.97
CA ASP A 284 -17.84 -4.25 -17.74
C ASP A 284 -18.88 -4.88 -16.82
N THR A 285 -18.94 -6.20 -16.84
CA THR A 285 -19.62 -7.01 -15.83
C THR A 285 -18.70 -8.11 -15.37
N LEU A 286 -18.21 -8.00 -14.14
CA LEU A 286 -17.21 -8.89 -13.56
C LEU A 286 -17.82 -9.63 -12.37
N ILE A 287 -17.74 -10.96 -12.39
CA ILE A 287 -18.32 -11.82 -11.35
C ILE A 287 -17.23 -12.77 -10.85
N GLY A 288 -16.88 -12.62 -9.57
CA GLY A 288 -15.96 -13.48 -8.83
C GLY A 288 -16.57 -14.84 -8.46
N THR A 289 -15.99 -15.47 -7.46
CA THR A 289 -16.21 -16.86 -7.04
C THR A 289 -16.67 -16.92 -5.58
N ALA A 290 -16.32 -17.99 -4.87
CA ALA A 290 -16.48 -18.11 -3.42
C ALA A 290 -15.14 -18.02 -2.66
N ALA A 291 -14.04 -17.80 -3.39
CA ALA A 291 -12.74 -17.48 -2.84
C ALA A 291 -12.54 -15.96 -2.88
N ASN A 292 -11.59 -15.45 -2.10
CA ASN A 292 -11.24 -14.04 -2.08
C ASN A 292 -10.74 -13.61 -3.46
N ASN A 293 -11.40 -12.62 -4.07
CA ASN A 293 -11.13 -12.13 -5.41
C ASN A 293 -10.74 -10.65 -5.39
N ILE A 294 -9.92 -10.26 -6.37
CA ILE A 294 -9.62 -8.86 -6.69
C ILE A 294 -10.27 -8.53 -8.03
N LEU A 295 -11.21 -7.60 -8.03
CA LEU A 295 -11.96 -7.18 -9.22
C LEU A 295 -11.72 -5.69 -9.50
N LEU A 296 -11.13 -5.39 -10.66
CA LEU A 296 -10.92 -4.02 -11.15
C LEU A 296 -11.80 -3.80 -12.38
N GLY A 297 -12.74 -2.87 -12.31
CA GLY A 297 -13.59 -2.45 -13.44
C GLY A 297 -12.79 -1.61 -14.42
N GLY A 298 -12.24 -0.50 -13.95
CA GLY A 298 -11.38 0.38 -14.74
C GLY A 298 -12.07 1.70 -15.02
N ALA A 299 -12.46 1.94 -16.27
CA ALA A 299 -13.25 3.12 -16.61
C ALA A 299 -14.55 2.68 -17.26
N GLY A 300 -15.57 3.52 -17.22
CA GLY A 300 -16.90 3.15 -17.68
C GLY A 300 -17.82 2.88 -16.50
N ASN A 301 -19.05 2.47 -16.80
CA ASN A 301 -20.03 2.15 -15.78
C ASN A 301 -20.06 0.64 -15.60
N ASP A 302 -19.36 0.16 -14.58
CA ASP A 302 -19.07 -1.24 -14.38
C ASP A 302 -20.03 -1.89 -13.39
N THR A 303 -20.17 -3.21 -13.47
CA THR A 303 -20.93 -4.02 -12.52
C THR A 303 -20.03 -5.12 -11.99
N LEU A 304 -19.60 -5.00 -10.73
CA LEU A 304 -18.73 -5.94 -10.06
C LEU A 304 -19.51 -6.70 -8.98
N SER A 305 -19.34 -8.03 -8.96
CA SER A 305 -19.87 -8.90 -7.91
C SER A 305 -18.76 -9.80 -7.39
N GLY A 306 -18.32 -9.61 -6.14
CA GLY A 306 -17.27 -10.42 -5.50
C GLY A 306 -17.71 -11.88 -5.33
N GLY A 307 -18.85 -12.07 -4.66
CA GLY A 307 -19.47 -13.38 -4.49
C GLY A 307 -19.45 -13.81 -3.03
N ALA A 308 -18.62 -14.78 -2.69
CA ALA A 308 -18.32 -15.08 -1.29
C ALA A 308 -16.80 -15.07 -1.08
N GLY A 309 -16.36 -14.93 0.17
CA GLY A 309 -14.96 -14.67 0.47
C GLY A 309 -14.78 -13.19 0.80
N ASP A 310 -13.57 -12.83 1.21
CA ASP A 310 -13.24 -11.43 1.54
C ASP A 310 -12.67 -10.79 0.27
N ASP A 311 -13.51 -10.07 -0.47
CA ASP A 311 -13.20 -9.56 -1.80
C ASP A 311 -12.70 -8.10 -1.78
N ILE A 312 -11.90 -7.74 -2.78
CA ILE A 312 -11.45 -6.37 -3.03
C ILE A 312 -12.02 -5.90 -4.38
N LEU A 313 -12.81 -4.83 -4.33
CA LEU A 313 -13.47 -4.27 -5.51
C LEU A 313 -12.98 -2.84 -5.78
N THR A 314 -12.65 -2.55 -7.04
CA THR A 314 -12.35 -1.21 -7.54
C THR A 314 -13.19 -0.97 -8.78
N GLY A 315 -14.21 -0.12 -8.69
CA GLY A 315 -15.02 0.27 -9.84
C GLY A 315 -14.18 1.11 -10.81
N GLY A 316 -13.61 2.19 -10.28
CA GLY A 316 -12.71 3.06 -10.99
C GLY A 316 -13.40 4.37 -11.39
N LEU A 317 -13.33 4.77 -12.66
CA LEU A 317 -14.00 5.99 -13.14
C LEU A 317 -15.34 5.66 -13.80
N GLY A 318 -16.42 6.22 -13.29
CA GLY A 318 -17.74 6.13 -13.90
C GLY A 318 -18.82 5.93 -12.87
N ASN A 319 -19.95 5.36 -13.29
CA ASN A 319 -21.06 5.11 -12.37
C ASN A 319 -21.19 3.60 -12.17
N ASP A 320 -20.64 3.11 -11.08
CA ASP A 320 -20.42 1.68 -10.91
C ASP A 320 -21.45 1.05 -9.97
N VAL A 321 -21.61 -0.26 -10.09
CA VAL A 321 -22.36 -1.10 -9.13
C VAL A 321 -21.38 -2.12 -8.57
N LEU A 322 -21.07 -2.01 -7.28
CA LEU A 322 -20.14 -2.87 -6.57
C LEU A 322 -20.92 -3.64 -5.51
N ASN A 323 -20.91 -4.96 -5.62
CA ASN A 323 -21.54 -5.86 -4.67
C ASN A 323 -20.49 -6.83 -4.13
N GLY A 324 -20.08 -6.69 -2.87
CA GLY A 324 -19.10 -7.58 -2.24
C GLY A 324 -19.66 -8.99 -2.13
N GLY A 325 -20.74 -9.13 -1.36
CA GLY A 325 -21.50 -10.37 -1.28
C GLY A 325 -21.46 -10.96 0.13
N ASN A 326 -20.94 -12.18 0.30
CA ASN A 326 -20.76 -12.76 1.63
C ASN A 326 -19.29 -12.77 2.01
N GLY A 327 -18.94 -12.10 3.09
CA GLY A 327 -17.58 -12.08 3.60
C GLY A 327 -17.33 -10.76 4.29
N VAL A 328 -16.07 -10.36 4.34
CA VAL A 328 -15.67 -9.00 4.72
C VAL A 328 -15.04 -8.36 3.49
N ASP A 329 -15.86 -7.60 2.77
CA ASP A 329 -15.55 -7.06 1.46
C ASP A 329 -15.06 -5.60 1.57
N THR A 330 -14.10 -5.25 0.72
CA THR A 330 -13.45 -3.93 0.73
C THR A 330 -13.59 -3.25 -0.62
N VAL A 331 -14.07 -2.00 -0.61
CA VAL A 331 -13.99 -1.11 -1.79
C VAL A 331 -12.75 -0.22 -1.70
N LEU A 332 -12.06 -0.03 -2.83
CA LEU A 332 -10.91 0.86 -2.94
C LEU A 332 -11.21 2.03 -3.89
N TYR A 333 -10.88 3.25 -3.44
CA TYR A 333 -11.03 4.49 -4.21
C TYR A 333 -9.72 5.16 -4.61
N GLY A 334 -8.57 4.47 -4.48
CA GLY A 334 -7.26 5.02 -4.81
C GLY A 334 -7.11 5.54 -6.26
N THR A 335 -7.91 5.06 -7.22
CA THR A 335 -7.87 5.55 -8.61
C THR A 335 -8.75 6.80 -8.84
N ALA A 336 -9.47 7.27 -7.82
CA ALA A 336 -10.31 8.46 -7.92
C ALA A 336 -9.47 9.71 -8.24
N THR A 337 -10.07 10.64 -8.97
CA THR A 337 -9.37 11.86 -9.45
C THR A 337 -9.50 13.07 -8.52
N ALA A 338 -10.25 12.90 -7.43
CA ALA A 338 -10.51 13.85 -6.36
C ALA A 338 -11.03 13.08 -5.13
N GLY A 339 -11.24 13.79 -4.02
CA GLY A 339 -11.83 13.22 -2.81
C GLY A 339 -13.19 12.58 -3.06
N VAL A 340 -13.46 11.52 -2.30
CA VAL A 340 -14.67 10.72 -2.39
C VAL A 340 -15.61 10.96 -1.20
N THR A 341 -16.91 10.80 -1.44
CA THR A 341 -17.92 10.83 -0.37
C THR A 341 -18.70 9.52 -0.42
N VAL A 342 -18.52 8.67 0.59
CA VAL A 342 -19.01 7.30 0.61
C VAL A 342 -19.73 7.02 1.92
N ASN A 343 -20.90 6.39 1.84
CA ASN A 343 -21.69 5.97 2.99
C ASN A 343 -22.21 4.53 2.78
N LEU A 344 -21.76 3.59 3.62
CA LEU A 344 -22.10 2.16 3.53
C LEU A 344 -23.55 1.87 3.95
N SER A 345 -24.18 2.75 4.74
CA SER A 345 -25.59 2.58 5.11
C SER A 345 -26.57 2.84 3.94
N LEU A 346 -26.08 3.41 2.82
CA LEU A 346 -26.85 3.65 1.62
C LEU A 346 -26.78 2.44 0.68
N THR A 347 -27.94 1.99 0.21
CA THR A 347 -28.07 0.91 -0.79
C THR A 347 -28.49 1.41 -2.17
N SER A 348 -28.69 2.73 -2.29
CA SER A 348 -28.94 3.40 -3.57
C SER A 348 -27.67 4.05 -4.08
N GLN A 349 -27.62 4.32 -5.38
CA GLN A 349 -26.57 5.11 -5.99
C GLN A 349 -26.32 6.41 -5.20
N GLN A 350 -25.04 6.67 -4.92
CA GLN A 350 -24.53 7.83 -4.20
C GLN A 350 -23.50 8.57 -5.06
N GLU A 351 -23.41 9.88 -4.90
CA GLU A 351 -22.45 10.70 -5.64
C GLU A 351 -21.08 10.58 -4.96
N THR A 352 -20.29 9.61 -5.39
CA THR A 352 -18.96 9.29 -4.80
C THR A 352 -17.88 10.28 -5.21
N GLY A 353 -18.18 11.25 -6.08
CA GLY A 353 -17.30 12.39 -6.33
C GLY A 353 -16.21 12.07 -7.34
N GLY A 354 -14.96 11.95 -6.89
CA GLY A 354 -13.78 11.72 -7.75
C GLY A 354 -13.79 10.41 -8.54
N ALA A 355 -14.69 9.47 -8.18
CA ALA A 355 -14.95 8.22 -8.87
C ALA A 355 -16.22 8.25 -9.75
N GLY A 356 -17.14 9.19 -9.53
CA GLY A 356 -18.41 9.31 -10.23
C GLY A 356 -19.61 9.13 -9.31
N SER A 357 -20.54 8.25 -9.67
CA SER A 357 -21.74 7.95 -8.87
C SER A 357 -21.96 6.45 -8.74
N ASP A 358 -21.58 5.88 -7.60
CA ASP A 358 -21.56 4.43 -7.41
C ASP A 358 -22.71 3.91 -6.55
N THR A 359 -23.04 2.64 -6.72
CA THR A 359 -23.91 1.87 -5.82
C THR A 359 -23.08 0.81 -5.12
N LEU A 360 -23.00 0.88 -3.80
CA LEU A 360 -22.31 -0.11 -2.96
C LEU A 360 -23.32 -1.01 -2.28
N LEU A 361 -23.09 -2.32 -2.32
CA LEU A 361 -23.95 -3.34 -1.71
C LEU A 361 -23.07 -4.37 -1.00
N ALA A 362 -23.41 -4.71 0.25
CA ALA A 362 -22.67 -5.72 1.03
C ALA A 362 -21.15 -5.47 0.97
N ILE A 363 -20.76 -4.26 1.39
CA ILE A 363 -19.37 -3.82 1.54
C ILE A 363 -19.21 -3.41 3.00
N GLU A 364 -18.20 -3.96 3.66
CA GLU A 364 -17.95 -3.71 5.08
C GLU A 364 -16.81 -2.70 5.28
N ASN A 365 -15.89 -2.56 4.32
CA ASN A 365 -14.70 -1.72 4.47
C ASN A 365 -14.51 -0.76 3.29
N ILE A 366 -13.92 0.40 3.58
CA ILE A 366 -13.56 1.41 2.58
C ILE A 366 -12.09 1.79 2.73
N ASN A 367 -11.36 1.79 1.61
CA ASN A 367 -10.17 2.61 1.47
C ASN A 367 -10.47 3.79 0.55
N GLY A 368 -10.19 4.99 1.04
CA GLY A 368 -10.38 6.27 0.38
C GLY A 368 -9.48 6.48 -0.84
N SER A 369 -9.46 7.73 -1.28
CA SER A 369 -8.59 8.26 -2.32
C SER A 369 -7.33 8.88 -1.71
N PHE A 370 -6.50 9.56 -2.52
CA PHE A 370 -5.34 10.33 -2.02
C PHE A 370 -5.67 11.80 -1.78
N PHE A 371 -6.93 12.08 -1.49
CA PHE A 371 -7.47 13.42 -1.34
C PHE A 371 -8.44 13.43 -0.18
N ASN A 372 -8.80 14.64 0.26
CA ASN A 372 -9.76 14.85 1.34
C ASN A 372 -11.10 14.14 1.09
N ASP A 373 -11.34 13.08 1.84
CA ASP A 373 -12.47 12.19 1.73
C ASP A 373 -13.52 12.43 2.82
N THR A 374 -14.71 11.87 2.59
CA THR A 374 -15.75 11.75 3.62
C THR A 374 -16.29 10.34 3.59
N LEU A 375 -15.91 9.53 4.57
CA LEU A 375 -16.22 8.12 4.66
C LEU A 375 -17.18 7.89 5.83
N THR A 376 -18.23 7.11 5.61
CA THR A 376 -19.20 6.72 6.63
C THR A 376 -19.46 5.24 6.56
N GLY A 377 -19.26 4.54 7.68
CA GLY A 377 -19.61 3.13 7.83
C GLY A 377 -21.12 2.91 7.97
N ASP A 378 -21.50 1.72 8.39
CA ASP A 378 -22.89 1.31 8.60
C ASP A 378 -23.18 0.92 10.05
N ALA A 379 -23.85 -0.20 10.27
CA ALA A 379 -24.12 -0.72 11.62
C ALA A 379 -23.31 -1.98 11.95
N GLY A 380 -22.50 -2.43 10.98
CA GLY A 380 -21.53 -3.50 11.14
C GLY A 380 -20.21 -2.96 11.70
N ASN A 381 -19.24 -3.85 11.86
CA ASN A 381 -17.88 -3.43 12.23
C ASN A 381 -17.13 -3.11 10.95
N ASN A 382 -16.80 -1.85 10.72
CA ASN A 382 -16.17 -1.38 9.49
C ASN A 382 -14.68 -1.06 9.69
N ILE A 383 -13.89 -1.26 8.65
CA ILE A 383 -12.53 -0.69 8.53
C ILE A 383 -12.59 0.44 7.52
N LEU A 384 -12.28 1.65 7.97
CA LEU A 384 -12.34 2.87 7.16
C LEU A 384 -10.96 3.53 7.16
N SER A 385 -10.39 3.72 5.96
CA SER A 385 -9.08 4.34 5.75
C SER A 385 -9.19 5.55 4.84
N GLY A 386 -8.74 6.73 5.28
CA GLY A 386 -8.66 7.97 4.49
C GLY A 386 -7.40 8.07 3.60
N ASP A 387 -6.31 7.41 4.00
CA ASP A 387 -5.01 7.40 3.33
C ASP A 387 -4.26 8.75 3.43
N VAL A 388 -4.30 9.61 2.41
CA VAL A 388 -3.70 10.95 2.51
C VAL A 388 -4.74 12.00 2.16
N GLY A 389 -4.72 13.11 2.88
CA GLY A 389 -5.74 14.14 2.76
C GLY A 389 -6.26 14.54 4.13
N ASP A 390 -7.02 15.64 4.18
CA ASP A 390 -7.73 15.99 5.40
C ASP A 390 -9.10 15.30 5.36
N ASP A 391 -9.22 14.15 6.04
CA ASP A 391 -10.34 13.23 5.87
C ASP A 391 -11.39 13.35 6.97
N GLN A 392 -12.64 13.04 6.62
CA GLN A 392 -13.73 12.92 7.59
C GLN A 392 -14.21 11.48 7.64
N ILE A 393 -13.96 10.79 8.74
CA ILE A 393 -14.26 9.38 8.90
C ILE A 393 -15.24 9.19 10.06
N TYR A 394 -16.40 8.61 9.73
CA TYR A 394 -17.48 8.32 10.66
C TYR A 394 -17.73 6.80 10.69
N GLY A 395 -17.45 6.13 11.81
CA GLY A 395 -17.64 4.68 11.96
C GLY A 395 -19.12 4.30 11.82
N GLY A 396 -19.97 4.79 12.72
CA GLY A 396 -21.41 4.51 12.68
C GLY A 396 -21.86 3.81 13.95
N ASP A 397 -22.66 2.76 13.82
CA ASP A 397 -22.86 1.80 14.90
C ASP A 397 -21.92 0.61 14.64
N GLY A 398 -21.44 -0.09 15.67
CA GLY A 398 -20.52 -1.21 15.50
C GLY A 398 -19.20 -0.94 16.20
N ASN A 399 -18.28 -1.89 16.12
CA ASN A 399 -16.92 -1.70 16.61
C ASN A 399 -16.02 -1.41 15.41
N ASP A 400 -15.76 -0.13 15.17
CA ASP A 400 -15.13 0.35 13.95
C ASP A 400 -13.63 0.58 14.13
N SER A 401 -12.92 0.46 13.02
CA SER A 401 -11.49 0.73 12.91
C SER A 401 -11.27 1.89 11.96
N LEU A 402 -10.82 3.02 12.50
CA LEU A 402 -10.63 4.27 11.78
C LEU A 402 -9.15 4.57 11.59
N ILE A 403 -8.73 4.72 10.34
CA ILE A 403 -7.38 5.10 9.94
C ILE A 403 -7.51 6.41 9.18
N GLY A 404 -7.17 7.54 9.82
CA GLY A 404 -7.13 8.84 9.13
C GLY A 404 -6.06 8.83 8.05
N GLY A 405 -4.81 8.73 8.50
CA GLY A 405 -3.65 8.59 7.64
C GLY A 405 -2.75 9.82 7.77
N LEU A 406 -2.35 10.42 6.65
CA LEU A 406 -1.60 11.68 6.66
C LEU A 406 -2.53 12.85 6.33
N GLY A 407 -2.59 13.84 7.20
CA GLY A 407 -3.39 15.06 6.99
C GLY A 407 -4.08 15.48 8.28
N ASP A 408 -4.95 16.47 8.19
CA ASP A 408 -5.71 16.96 9.34
C ASP A 408 -7.08 16.26 9.41
N ASP A 409 -7.19 15.18 10.17
CA ASP A 409 -8.35 14.28 10.07
C ASP A 409 -9.45 14.54 11.12
N VAL A 410 -10.67 14.10 10.82
CA VAL A 410 -11.77 14.00 11.77
C VAL A 410 -12.17 12.53 11.89
N LEU A 411 -11.94 11.94 13.06
CA LEU A 411 -12.29 10.56 13.37
C LEU A 411 -13.41 10.52 14.40
N ASN A 412 -14.54 9.92 14.04
CA ASN A 412 -15.67 9.73 14.91
C ASN A 412 -16.12 8.27 14.87
N GLY A 413 -15.85 7.50 15.93
CA GLY A 413 -16.23 6.09 16.02
C GLY A 413 -17.74 5.91 15.96
N GLY A 414 -18.44 6.56 16.90
CA GLY A 414 -19.89 6.57 16.93
C GLY A 414 -20.39 5.72 18.09
N ALA A 415 -21.12 4.65 17.80
CA ALA A 415 -21.70 3.79 18.82
C ALA A 415 -21.08 2.39 18.77
N GLY A 416 -20.27 2.08 19.77
CA GLY A 416 -19.76 0.73 19.99
C GLY A 416 -18.46 0.82 20.75
N PHE A 417 -17.48 0.04 20.32
CA PHE A 417 -16.11 0.14 20.82
C PHE A 417 -15.20 0.35 19.63
N ASP A 418 -14.75 1.58 19.47
CA ASP A 418 -14.11 2.07 18.25
C ASP A 418 -12.63 2.34 18.48
N VAL A 419 -11.81 2.04 17.46
CA VAL A 419 -10.36 2.23 17.48
C VAL A 419 -9.91 3.29 16.49
N ALA A 420 -9.10 4.23 16.96
CA ALA A 420 -8.28 5.09 16.12
C ALA A 420 -6.89 4.47 15.93
N GLN A 421 -6.48 4.28 14.68
CA GLN A 421 -5.23 3.59 14.34
C GLN A 421 -4.19 4.54 13.72
N TYR A 422 -2.99 4.58 14.30
CA TYR A 422 -1.88 5.43 13.88
C TYR A 422 -0.65 4.66 13.36
N TYR A 423 -0.78 3.37 13.03
CA TYR A 423 0.34 2.55 12.56
C TYR A 423 0.95 3.05 11.22
N THR A 424 0.26 3.91 10.47
CA THR A 424 0.75 4.53 9.23
C THR A 424 1.48 5.86 9.46
N ALA A 425 1.45 6.40 10.70
CA ALA A 425 2.09 7.67 11.02
C ALA A 425 3.59 7.64 10.74
N THR A 426 4.14 8.79 10.32
CA THR A 426 5.55 8.89 9.89
C THR A 426 6.51 9.26 11.02
N ALA A 427 5.98 9.51 12.21
CA ALA A 427 6.68 9.80 13.46
C ALA A 427 5.76 9.45 14.65
N GLY A 428 6.27 9.61 15.88
CA GLY A 428 5.47 9.39 17.09
C GLY A 428 4.25 10.30 17.17
N VAL A 429 3.17 9.77 17.73
CA VAL A 429 1.89 10.45 17.87
C VAL A 429 1.63 10.92 19.28
N THR A 430 0.89 12.02 19.41
CA THR A 430 0.41 12.52 20.70
C THR A 430 -1.10 12.66 20.66
N VAL A 431 -1.80 11.83 21.43
CA VAL A 431 -3.27 11.76 21.43
C VAL A 431 -3.80 11.90 22.85
N ASP A 432 -4.80 12.76 23.01
CA ASP A 432 -5.59 12.92 24.24
C ASP A 432 -7.09 12.80 23.90
N LEU A 433 -7.72 11.72 24.37
CA LEU A 433 -9.14 11.42 24.12
C LEU A 433 -10.11 12.33 24.91
N ALA A 434 -9.62 13.13 25.86
CA ALA A 434 -10.44 14.12 26.55
C ALA A 434 -10.55 15.43 25.73
N LEU A 435 -9.69 15.62 24.72
CA LEU A 435 -9.76 16.77 23.81
C LEU A 435 -10.78 16.53 22.70
N THR A 436 -11.81 17.38 22.64
CA THR A 436 -12.83 17.36 21.58
C THR A 436 -12.53 18.34 20.44
N ALA A 437 -11.38 19.02 20.49
CA ALA A 437 -10.93 19.94 19.47
C ALA A 437 -9.74 19.32 18.73
N SER A 438 -9.47 19.81 17.52
CA SER A 438 -8.29 19.43 16.75
C SER A 438 -7.02 19.54 17.60
N GLN A 439 -6.25 18.47 17.61
CA GLN A 439 -5.02 18.28 18.37
C GLN A 439 -3.88 17.93 17.43
N ASN A 440 -2.67 18.42 17.72
CA ASN A 440 -1.50 18.09 16.93
C ASN A 440 -1.04 16.67 17.28
N THR A 441 -1.44 15.70 16.47
CA THR A 441 -1.09 14.29 16.62
C THR A 441 0.31 13.98 16.07
N GLY A 442 1.07 14.99 15.64
CA GLY A 442 2.49 14.83 15.31
C GLY A 442 2.70 14.15 13.97
N GLY A 443 2.99 12.85 13.99
CA GLY A 443 3.30 12.05 12.80
C GLY A 443 2.15 11.81 11.82
N ALA A 444 0.92 12.15 12.22
CA ALA A 444 -0.32 12.03 11.43
C ALA A 444 -0.87 13.38 10.96
N GLY A 445 -0.87 14.41 11.82
CA GLY A 445 -1.24 15.77 11.43
C GLY A 445 -1.97 16.51 12.55
N TRP A 446 -3.08 17.18 12.24
CA TRP A 446 -3.97 17.80 13.23
C TRP A 446 -5.34 17.13 13.28
N ASP A 447 -5.45 16.08 14.10
CA ASP A 447 -6.66 15.25 14.11
C ASP A 447 -7.67 15.70 15.16
N THR A 448 -8.95 15.43 14.91
CA THR A 448 -10.06 15.59 15.85
C THR A 448 -10.70 14.25 16.11
N LEU A 449 -10.66 13.77 17.35
CA LEU A 449 -11.21 12.46 17.72
C LEU A 449 -12.46 12.63 18.58
N SER A 450 -13.44 11.76 18.37
CA SER A 450 -14.66 11.70 19.19
C SER A 450 -15.23 10.29 19.20
N ASN A 451 -15.84 9.88 20.32
CA ASN A 451 -16.41 8.54 20.48
C ASN A 451 -15.39 7.45 20.09
N ILE A 452 -14.21 7.52 20.68
CA ILE A 452 -13.12 6.54 20.50
C ILE A 452 -12.82 5.96 21.88
N GLU A 453 -12.77 4.63 21.95
CA GLU A 453 -12.45 3.90 23.18
C GLU A 453 -11.03 3.33 23.14
N GLU A 454 -10.53 2.97 21.94
CA GLU A 454 -9.19 2.42 21.72
C GLU A 454 -8.31 3.35 20.87
N VAL A 455 -7.02 3.48 21.25
CA VAL A 455 -6.00 4.13 20.41
C VAL A 455 -4.82 3.21 20.25
N ASN A 456 -4.50 2.93 18.98
CA ASN A 456 -3.28 2.20 18.61
C ASN A 456 -2.27 3.19 18.05
N GLY A 457 -1.13 3.30 18.73
CA GLY A 457 -0.01 4.14 18.37
C GLY A 457 0.72 3.70 17.10
N SER A 458 1.84 4.36 16.87
CA SER A 458 2.70 4.21 15.71
C SER A 458 3.82 3.18 15.96
N ALA A 459 4.87 3.23 15.14
CA ALA A 459 6.09 2.45 15.35
C ALA A 459 7.21 3.29 16.00
N TYR A 460 6.87 4.44 16.57
CA TYR A 460 7.77 5.41 17.18
C TYR A 460 7.31 5.77 18.59
N ASP A 461 8.15 6.50 19.33
CA ASP A 461 7.85 6.96 20.68
C ASP A 461 6.57 7.82 20.73
N ASP A 462 5.48 7.25 21.24
CA ASP A 462 4.14 7.85 21.29
C ASP A 462 3.80 8.41 22.68
N THR A 463 2.78 9.25 22.74
CA THR A 463 2.16 9.72 23.99
C THR A 463 0.65 9.62 23.87
N LEU A 464 0.05 8.68 24.58
CA LEU A 464 -1.37 8.36 24.50
C LEU A 464 -2.05 8.62 25.85
N THR A 465 -3.12 9.41 25.83
CA THR A 465 -3.89 9.78 27.02
C THR A 465 -5.37 9.45 26.81
N GLY A 466 -5.94 8.66 27.71
CA GLY A 466 -7.35 8.30 27.77
C GLY A 466 -8.23 9.45 28.27
N ASN A 467 -9.53 9.18 28.43
CA ASN A 467 -10.49 10.15 28.94
C ASN A 467 -11.07 9.72 30.31
N ALA A 468 -12.37 9.88 30.52
CA ALA A 468 -13.04 9.49 31.77
C ALA A 468 -13.83 8.17 31.67
N ALA A 469 -13.85 7.57 30.47
CA ALA A 469 -14.36 6.24 30.21
C ALA A 469 -13.24 5.21 30.41
N ASN A 470 -13.56 3.93 30.27
CA ASN A 470 -12.54 2.90 30.20
C ASN A 470 -11.95 2.90 28.79
N ASN A 471 -10.64 3.09 28.68
CA ASN A 471 -9.92 3.13 27.43
C ASN A 471 -8.95 1.97 27.27
N ASP A 472 -8.74 1.55 26.02
CA ASP A 472 -7.70 0.60 25.65
C ASP A 472 -6.60 1.36 24.87
N LEU A 473 -5.40 1.44 25.41
CA LEU A 473 -4.28 2.16 24.81
C LEU A 473 -3.16 1.18 24.47
N TYR A 474 -2.73 1.18 23.22
CA TYR A 474 -1.62 0.38 22.71
C TYR A 474 -0.54 1.28 22.14
N GLY A 475 0.64 1.32 22.78
CA GLY A 475 1.78 2.14 22.34
C GLY A 475 2.33 1.67 21.00
N GLY A 476 2.74 0.41 20.92
CA GLY A 476 3.18 -0.20 19.66
C GLY A 476 4.65 -0.54 19.71
N ALA A 477 5.46 0.11 18.90
CA ALA A 477 6.91 0.04 19.04
C ALA A 477 7.44 1.45 19.27
N GLY A 478 8.52 1.60 20.03
CA GLY A 478 8.93 2.93 20.49
C GLY A 478 8.99 2.94 22.00
N ASN A 479 9.48 4.01 22.60
CA ASN A 479 9.42 4.21 24.05
C ASN A 479 8.19 5.08 24.35
N ASP A 480 7.09 4.44 24.70
CA ASP A 480 5.78 5.08 24.69
C ASP A 480 5.42 5.61 26.08
N VAL A 481 4.59 6.66 26.12
CA VAL A 481 3.99 7.19 27.36
C VAL A 481 2.49 6.95 27.30
N LEU A 482 1.97 6.13 28.20
CA LEU A 482 0.54 5.79 28.28
C LEU A 482 -0.05 6.31 29.59
N ASP A 483 -1.10 7.11 29.49
CA ASP A 483 -1.90 7.60 30.62
C ASP A 483 -3.36 7.19 30.41
N GLY A 484 -3.89 6.32 31.28
CA GLY A 484 -5.29 5.87 31.17
C GLY A 484 -6.31 7.00 31.45
N GLY A 485 -5.92 8.01 32.24
CA GLY A 485 -6.84 9.03 32.70
C GLY A 485 -7.70 8.53 33.88
N LEU A 486 -9.03 8.70 33.78
CA LEU A 486 -9.98 8.20 34.77
C LEU A 486 -10.70 6.98 34.18
N GLY A 487 -10.72 5.85 34.87
CA GLY A 487 -11.40 4.68 34.35
C GLY A 487 -10.76 3.39 34.83
N VAL A 488 -11.25 2.27 34.31
CA VAL A 488 -10.51 1.01 34.39
C VAL A 488 -9.94 0.75 33.02
N ASP A 489 -8.72 1.20 32.81
CA ASP A 489 -8.10 1.25 31.49
C ASP A 489 -7.23 0.00 31.25
N VAL A 490 -7.07 -0.36 29.97
CA VAL A 490 -6.15 -1.41 29.53
C VAL A 490 -5.00 -0.73 28.79
N LEU A 491 -3.81 -0.85 29.36
CA LEU A 491 -2.61 -0.21 28.82
C LEU A 491 -1.64 -1.29 28.35
N THR A 492 -1.15 -1.15 27.13
CA THR A 492 -0.19 -2.08 26.54
C THR A 492 0.93 -1.25 25.91
N GLY A 493 2.14 -1.35 26.46
CA GLY A 493 3.28 -0.56 25.97
C GLY A 493 3.75 -1.06 24.61
N GLY A 494 3.95 -2.37 24.49
CA GLY A 494 4.45 -3.01 23.30
C GLY A 494 5.97 -3.21 23.33
N LEU A 495 6.64 -2.87 22.23
CA LEU A 495 8.08 -3.03 22.09
C LEU A 495 8.80 -1.73 22.45
N GLY A 496 9.41 -1.69 23.63
CA GLY A 496 10.16 -0.49 24.00
C GLY A 496 10.62 -0.47 25.43
N GLN A 497 10.91 0.76 25.89
CA GLN A 497 10.97 1.11 27.30
C GLN A 497 9.81 2.05 27.58
N ASP A 498 8.70 1.49 28.03
CA ASP A 498 7.45 2.22 28.09
C ASP A 498 7.21 2.85 29.46
N SER A 499 6.42 3.91 29.51
CA SER A 499 6.11 4.67 30.71
C SER A 499 4.60 4.72 30.92
N PHE A 500 4.13 4.17 32.03
CA PHE A 500 2.73 4.18 32.40
C PHE A 500 2.49 5.25 33.48
N LEU A 501 1.80 6.33 33.11
CA LEU A 501 1.58 7.49 33.95
C LEU A 501 0.27 7.36 34.74
N PHE A 502 0.35 7.63 36.05
CA PHE A 502 -0.78 7.71 36.96
C PHE A 502 -0.84 9.11 37.56
N ASP A 503 -1.74 9.95 37.04
CA ASP A 503 -1.87 11.36 37.45
C ASP A 503 -3.25 11.74 38.00
N THR A 504 -4.18 10.79 38.02
CA THR A 504 -5.57 10.99 38.44
C THR A 504 -5.88 10.41 39.83
N ALA A 505 -7.06 10.75 40.37
CA ALA A 505 -7.42 10.37 41.73
C ALA A 505 -7.67 8.85 41.88
N LEU A 506 -6.97 8.21 42.80
CA LEU A 506 -7.08 6.76 43.02
C LEU A 506 -8.45 6.33 43.57
N SER A 507 -9.03 5.27 43.01
CA SER A 507 -10.24 4.65 43.54
C SER A 507 -10.40 3.21 43.07
N SER A 508 -11.32 2.45 43.65
CA SER A 508 -11.63 1.10 43.13
C SER A 508 -12.25 1.10 41.72
N ALA A 509 -12.75 2.25 41.28
CA ALA A 509 -13.27 2.48 39.93
C ALA A 509 -12.25 3.17 39.00
N ASN A 510 -11.06 3.51 39.53
CA ASN A 510 -9.97 4.15 38.79
C ASN A 510 -8.68 3.36 38.99
N ARG A 511 -8.56 2.25 38.25
CA ARG A 511 -7.46 1.29 38.43
C ARG A 511 -7.18 0.58 37.11
N ASP A 512 -5.92 0.54 36.72
CA ASP A 512 -5.60 0.13 35.35
C ASP A 512 -5.02 -1.27 35.28
N ILE A 513 -5.01 -1.81 34.06
CA ILE A 513 -4.44 -3.11 33.73
C ILE A 513 -3.35 -2.88 32.70
N ILE A 514 -2.10 -3.01 33.13
CA ILE A 514 -0.96 -3.04 32.22
C ILE A 514 -0.75 -4.49 31.77
N THR A 515 -0.85 -4.74 30.47
CA THR A 515 -0.95 -6.11 29.95
C THR A 515 0.41 -6.78 29.74
N ASP A 516 1.47 -5.99 29.53
CA ASP A 516 2.77 -6.46 29.06
C ASP A 516 3.99 -5.86 29.79
N PHE A 517 3.79 -5.26 30.97
CA PHE A 517 4.86 -4.65 31.77
C PHE A 517 6.11 -5.54 31.89
N SER A 518 7.24 -5.01 31.44
CA SER A 518 8.51 -5.70 31.26
C SER A 518 9.61 -5.11 32.12
N VAL A 519 10.15 -5.90 33.04
CA VAL A 519 11.30 -5.50 33.87
C VAL A 519 12.62 -5.90 33.17
N PRO A 520 13.62 -5.01 33.05
CA PRO A 520 13.71 -3.67 33.64
C PRO A 520 13.41 -2.52 32.65
N ASN A 521 12.69 -2.79 31.56
CA ASN A 521 12.57 -1.85 30.46
C ASN A 521 11.52 -0.78 30.76
N ASP A 522 10.37 -1.20 31.29
CA ASP A 522 9.22 -0.32 31.47
C ASP A 522 9.24 0.34 32.84
N SER A 523 8.54 1.46 32.95
CA SER A 523 8.46 2.26 34.16
C SER A 523 7.04 2.68 34.50
N ILE A 524 6.78 2.82 35.80
CA ILE A 524 5.54 3.37 36.34
C ILE A 524 5.84 4.79 36.82
N GLN A 525 5.16 5.77 36.25
CA GLN A 525 5.26 7.18 36.61
C GLN A 525 4.10 7.57 37.53
N LEU A 526 4.42 8.19 38.66
CA LEU A 526 3.49 8.53 39.73
C LEU A 526 3.50 10.04 39.93
N ASP A 527 2.39 10.73 39.63
CA ASP A 527 2.35 12.19 39.77
C ASP A 527 2.33 12.64 41.24
N HIS A 528 3.27 13.49 41.64
CA HIS A 528 3.39 13.95 43.03
C HIS A 528 2.15 14.69 43.57
N ARG A 529 1.29 15.24 42.70
CA ARG A 529 0.00 15.85 43.09
C ARG A 529 -0.94 14.83 43.74
N ILE A 530 -0.83 13.55 43.37
CA ILE A 530 -1.63 12.44 43.90
C ILE A 530 -0.84 11.66 44.96
N PHE A 531 0.43 11.38 44.69
CA PHE A 531 1.30 10.58 45.55
C PHE A 531 2.13 11.46 46.49
N THR A 532 1.44 12.28 47.29
CA THR A 532 2.03 13.40 48.07
C THR A 532 3.07 13.00 49.13
N GLU A 533 3.05 11.74 49.57
CA GLU A 533 4.00 11.23 50.58
C GLU A 533 5.32 10.74 49.95
N LEU A 534 5.40 10.72 48.61
CA LEU A 534 6.60 10.32 47.88
C LEU A 534 7.41 11.54 47.45
N ALA A 535 8.73 11.45 47.49
CA ALA A 535 9.61 12.50 46.99
C ALA A 535 9.75 12.41 45.47
N ILE A 536 9.75 13.55 44.78
CA ILE A 536 9.98 13.65 43.32
C ILE A 536 11.33 13.03 42.94
N GLY A 537 11.34 12.28 41.84
CA GLY A 537 12.48 11.53 41.31
C GLY A 537 12.30 10.01 41.47
N HIS A 538 13.40 9.27 41.33
CA HIS A 538 13.37 7.82 41.51
C HIS A 538 12.89 7.45 42.91
N LEU A 539 12.01 6.44 42.97
CA LEU A 539 11.45 5.97 44.24
C LEU A 539 12.57 5.44 45.15
N ALA A 540 12.55 5.82 46.43
CA ALA A 540 13.54 5.35 47.38
C ALA A 540 13.30 3.86 47.71
N ASN A 541 14.37 3.08 47.85
CA ASN A 541 14.26 1.67 48.27
C ASN A 541 13.54 1.48 49.62
N THR A 542 13.56 2.51 50.48
CA THR A 542 12.88 2.49 51.79
C THR A 542 11.37 2.75 51.69
N THR A 543 10.87 3.18 50.52
CA THR A 543 9.46 3.48 50.28
C THR A 543 8.74 2.44 49.44
N PHE A 544 9.45 1.41 48.97
CA PHE A 544 8.94 0.33 48.13
C PHE A 544 9.02 -1.01 48.83
N LYS A 545 7.96 -1.83 48.69
CA LYS A 545 7.94 -3.18 49.24
C LYS A 545 7.24 -4.22 48.37
N VAL A 546 7.91 -5.34 48.15
CA VAL A 546 7.28 -6.55 47.60
C VAL A 546 6.58 -7.31 48.73
N ILE A 547 5.29 -7.59 48.56
CA ILE A 547 4.44 -8.36 49.49
C ILE A 547 3.94 -9.66 48.84
N GLY A 548 3.23 -10.50 49.61
CA GLY A 548 2.69 -11.79 49.14
C GLY A 548 3.58 -13.01 49.45
N ILE A 549 4.80 -12.80 49.94
CA ILE A 549 5.76 -13.87 50.29
C ILE A 549 6.19 -13.87 51.76
N GLY A 550 5.37 -13.28 52.65
CA GLY A 550 5.65 -13.21 54.09
C GLY A 550 6.57 -12.06 54.51
N ASN A 551 6.84 -11.10 53.62
CA ASN A 551 7.55 -9.87 53.95
C ASN A 551 6.71 -8.98 54.89
N VAL A 552 7.38 -8.29 55.82
CA VAL A 552 6.75 -7.37 56.76
C VAL A 552 6.73 -5.96 56.16
N VAL A 553 5.55 -5.34 56.15
CA VAL A 553 5.35 -3.94 55.77
C VAL A 553 5.62 -3.07 57.01
N ASP A 554 6.40 -2.01 56.86
CA ASP A 554 6.60 -0.98 57.89
C ASP A 554 6.02 0.38 57.47
N SER A 555 6.08 1.37 58.37
CA SER A 555 5.41 2.66 58.15
C SER A 555 6.02 3.53 57.05
N ASN A 556 7.16 3.16 56.48
CA ASN A 556 7.77 3.88 55.36
C ASN A 556 7.42 3.24 54.01
N ASP A 557 6.89 2.02 53.99
CA ASP A 557 6.55 1.28 52.77
C ASP A 557 5.25 1.85 52.16
N HIS A 558 5.38 2.85 51.29
CA HIS A 558 4.23 3.55 50.68
C HIS A 558 3.79 2.99 49.32
N ILE A 559 4.69 2.34 48.58
CA ILE A 559 4.35 1.60 47.36
C ILE A 559 4.54 0.10 47.60
N LEU A 560 3.48 -0.67 47.40
CA LEU A 560 3.45 -2.09 47.66
C LEU A 560 3.18 -2.87 46.37
N TYR A 561 4.07 -3.76 45.97
CA TYR A 561 3.83 -4.70 44.86
C TYR A 561 3.50 -6.09 45.40
N ASN A 562 2.30 -6.60 45.11
CA ASN A 562 1.90 -7.95 45.46
C ASN A 562 2.29 -8.94 44.37
N ILE A 563 3.36 -9.70 44.59
CA ILE A 563 3.89 -10.66 43.60
C ILE A 563 2.90 -11.78 43.23
N ILE A 564 1.95 -12.10 44.12
CA ILE A 564 0.94 -13.12 43.87
C ILE A 564 -0.20 -12.57 43.02
N SER A 565 -0.70 -11.36 43.28
CA SER A 565 -1.83 -10.80 42.50
C SER A 565 -1.39 -9.99 41.29
N GLY A 566 -0.16 -9.51 41.28
CA GLY A 566 0.37 -8.55 40.31
C GLY A 566 -0.09 -7.11 40.55
N GLY A 567 -0.63 -6.81 41.74
CA GLY A 567 -1.17 -5.48 42.04
C GLY A 567 -0.12 -4.54 42.65
N VAL A 568 -0.11 -3.30 42.18
CA VAL A 568 0.62 -2.17 42.77
C VAL A 568 -0.35 -1.36 43.61
N PHE A 569 -0.01 -1.12 44.87
CA PHE A 569 -0.84 -0.40 45.83
C PHE A 569 -0.11 0.81 46.38
N TYR A 570 -0.86 1.88 46.63
CA TYR A 570 -0.40 3.06 47.35
C TYR A 570 -0.98 3.09 48.77
N ASP A 571 -0.09 3.17 49.75
CA ASP A 571 -0.39 3.23 51.17
C ASP A 571 0.01 4.60 51.73
N ALA A 572 -0.87 5.59 51.60
CA ALA A 572 -0.57 6.97 51.96
C ALA A 572 -0.22 7.15 53.45
N ASP A 573 -0.79 6.36 54.37
CA ASP A 573 -0.54 6.54 55.81
C ASP A 573 0.48 5.53 56.39
N GLY A 574 1.01 4.63 55.56
CA GLY A 574 1.97 3.61 55.96
C GLY A 574 1.39 2.59 56.96
N SER A 575 0.06 2.46 57.04
CA SER A 575 -0.59 1.54 57.98
C SER A 575 -0.63 0.10 57.50
N GLY A 576 -0.21 -0.14 56.26
CA GLY A 576 -0.09 -1.42 55.59
C GLY A 576 -1.27 -1.76 54.68
N VAL A 577 -1.23 -2.99 54.15
CA VAL A 577 -2.08 -3.49 53.04
C VAL A 577 -3.60 -3.39 53.25
N GLY A 578 -4.08 -3.17 54.48
CA GLY A 578 -5.51 -3.06 54.78
C GLY A 578 -6.14 -1.72 54.40
N ALA A 579 -5.33 -0.66 54.30
CA ALA A 579 -5.77 0.69 53.93
C ALA A 579 -5.25 1.13 52.55
N ALA A 580 -4.30 0.39 51.97
CA ALA A 580 -3.71 0.72 50.68
C ALA A 580 -4.71 0.62 49.52
N VAL A 581 -4.60 1.56 48.57
CA VAL A 581 -5.46 1.64 47.38
C VAL A 581 -4.74 0.98 46.20
N LEU A 582 -5.45 0.13 45.44
CA LEU A 582 -4.92 -0.48 44.22
C LEU A 582 -4.80 0.60 43.13
N VAL A 583 -3.59 0.77 42.60
CA VAL A 583 -3.27 1.69 41.50
C VAL A 583 -3.41 0.96 40.16
N ALA A 584 -2.68 -0.15 40.00
CA ALA A 584 -2.65 -0.91 38.76
C ALA A 584 -2.43 -2.40 38.97
N LEU A 585 -2.83 -3.20 37.98
CA LEU A 585 -2.40 -4.57 37.81
C LEU A 585 -1.34 -4.62 36.71
N ILE A 586 -0.13 -5.11 37.03
CA ILE A 586 1.02 -5.06 36.12
C ILE A 586 1.59 -6.44 35.76
N GLY A 587 0.91 -7.51 36.16
CA GLY A 587 1.38 -8.88 35.96
C GLY A 587 2.01 -9.51 37.21
N ARG A 588 2.04 -10.85 37.23
CA ARG A 588 2.35 -11.66 38.42
C ARG A 588 3.78 -12.18 38.36
N GLY A 589 4.45 -12.29 39.51
CA GLY A 589 5.78 -12.91 39.57
C GLY A 589 6.93 -12.08 38.98
N LEU A 590 6.70 -10.79 38.72
CA LEU A 590 7.72 -9.89 38.17
C LEU A 590 8.74 -9.50 39.25
N ASP A 591 10.00 -9.30 38.84
CA ASP A 591 11.11 -8.88 39.73
C ASP A 591 11.14 -7.35 39.90
N VAL A 592 10.00 -6.79 40.30
CA VAL A 592 9.80 -5.33 40.42
C VAL A 592 10.58 -4.78 41.62
N SER A 593 11.19 -3.62 41.43
CA SER A 593 12.02 -2.87 42.37
C SER A 593 11.59 -1.41 42.45
N ALA A 594 12.21 -0.63 43.36
CA ALA A 594 11.97 0.82 43.40
C ALA A 594 12.51 1.55 42.16
N ALA A 595 13.41 0.94 41.38
CA ALA A 595 13.96 1.56 40.18
C ALA A 595 12.96 1.64 39.03
N ASP A 596 11.95 0.77 39.02
CA ASP A 596 10.88 0.71 38.03
C ASP A 596 9.80 1.79 38.26
N PHE A 597 9.95 2.61 39.32
CA PHE A 597 9.04 3.70 39.66
C PHE A 597 9.74 5.06 39.63
N MET A 598 9.07 6.03 39.01
CA MET A 598 9.46 7.43 38.99
C MET A 598 8.33 8.29 39.56
N VAL A 599 8.64 9.21 40.47
CA VAL A 599 7.68 10.21 40.93
C VAL A 599 7.93 11.50 40.14
N VAL A 600 6.91 11.94 39.39
CA VAL A 600 7.02 13.09 38.46
C VAL A 600 6.34 14.34 38.99
#